data_AF-A0A915E1Y7-F1
#
_entry.id   AF-A0A915E1Y7-F1
#
_cell.length_a   1.000
_cell.length_b   1.000
_cell.length_c   1.000
_cell.angle_alpha   90.00
_cell.angle_beta   90.00
_cell.angle_gamma   90.00
#
_symmetry.space_group_name_H-M   'P 1'
#
loop_
_entity.id
_entity.type
_entity.pdbx_description
1 polymer ?
#
loop_
_entity_poly.entity_id
_entity_poly.type
_entity_poly.pdbx_seq_one_letter_code
_entity_poly.pdbx_strand_id
1 'polypeptide(L)'
;MPKHIVRVLPDKDEEGPPPKRYRTDNGMLDAFEQLLSHSVFVDKSLFIEKVLQSPTKAVLITCQRGFAKSTLLDMVASFVRLQDDQGVPVTDPTQSNAYNVFVLGMLSKNLLDKPLMISKSEKTIRNHLASHPVLRISFAGFRSTTFQNVVGHVRQLLCTLFMSHGYISVSLSRRLETHPEERTLIQSKLEMFGRFLSSNIQDETELEHGLRFLTELMFEHFGKKQLLVFVDDYDAQLNHLAEHCPKQEELNRATSFLFNVFDQLMRRTPMFGSFW
;
A
#
# COMPACT_ATOMS: atom_id res chain seq x y z
N MET A 1 40.37 0.40 2.25
CA MET A 1 40.43 0.05 0.82
C MET A 1 39.14 -0.63 0.43
N PRO A 2 38.34 -0.07 -0.49
CA PRO A 2 37.08 -0.66 -0.88
C PRO A 2 37.38 -1.90 -1.74
N LYS A 3 36.89 -3.06 -1.31
CA LYS A 3 36.96 -4.28 -2.12
C LYS A 3 35.96 -4.13 -3.27
N HIS A 4 36.48 -3.92 -4.47
CA HIS A 4 35.74 -4.16 -5.70
C HIS A 4 35.20 -5.59 -5.66
N ILE A 5 33.87 -5.76 -5.61
CA ILE A 5 33.23 -7.01 -6.03
C ILE A 5 32.20 -6.63 -7.08
N VAL A 6 32.69 -6.48 -8.30
CA VAL A 6 31.87 -6.67 -9.49
C VAL A 6 31.60 -8.17 -9.54
N ARG A 7 30.35 -8.61 -9.31
CA ARG A 7 29.91 -9.89 -9.87
C ARG A 7 29.14 -9.60 -11.14
N VAL A 8 29.86 -9.77 -12.24
CA VAL A 8 29.30 -10.15 -13.54
C VAL A 8 28.41 -11.36 -13.29
N LEU A 9 27.28 -11.46 -14.02
CA LEU A 9 26.46 -12.67 -14.06
C LEU A 9 27.38 -13.90 -14.14
N PRO A 10 27.15 -14.96 -13.35
CA PRO A 10 27.99 -16.14 -13.44
C PRO A 10 27.97 -16.65 -14.89
N ASP A 11 29.16 -16.91 -15.43
CA ASP A 11 29.31 -17.77 -16.60
C ASP A 11 28.52 -19.06 -16.35
N LYS A 12 27.95 -19.62 -17.42
CA LYS A 12 26.91 -20.66 -17.41
C LYS A 12 27.27 -21.98 -16.71
N ASP A 13 28.45 -22.11 -16.10
CA ASP A 13 29.00 -23.38 -15.63
C ASP A 13 29.42 -23.43 -14.15
N GLU A 14 29.10 -22.41 -13.32
CA GLU A 14 29.29 -22.53 -11.86
C GLU A 14 27.98 -22.92 -11.15
N GLU A 15 27.86 -24.22 -10.81
CA GLU A 15 26.89 -24.74 -9.84
C GLU A 15 27.20 -24.22 -8.41
N GLY A 16 27.02 -22.93 -8.20
CA GLY A 16 26.94 -22.35 -6.87
C GLY A 16 25.63 -22.77 -6.19
N PRO A 17 25.57 -22.79 -4.84
CA PRO A 17 24.32 -23.04 -4.14
C PRO A 17 23.26 -22.04 -4.63
N PRO A 18 22.00 -22.49 -4.79
CA PRO A 18 20.94 -21.64 -5.34
C PRO A 18 20.87 -20.33 -4.55
N PRO A 19 20.65 -19.19 -5.23
CA PRO A 19 20.61 -17.89 -4.58
C PRO A 19 19.65 -17.94 -3.38
N LYS A 20 20.15 -17.54 -2.21
CA LYS A 20 19.36 -17.54 -0.96
C LYS A 20 18.10 -16.72 -1.19
N ARG A 21 16.95 -17.34 -0.98
CA ARG A 21 15.66 -16.63 -0.96
C ARG A 21 15.55 -15.86 0.35
N TYR A 22 15.58 -14.54 0.26
CA TYR A 22 15.25 -13.68 1.39
C TYR A 22 13.75 -13.54 1.45
N ARG A 23 13.16 -13.93 2.58
CA ARG A 23 11.77 -13.67 2.91
C ARG A 23 11.77 -12.53 3.91
N THR A 24 11.25 -11.38 3.51
CA THR A 24 10.90 -10.33 4.47
C THR A 24 9.76 -10.87 5.34
N ASP A 25 9.88 -10.73 6.66
CA ASP A 25 8.85 -11.20 7.57
C ASP A 25 7.53 -10.45 7.32
N ASN A 26 6.45 -11.23 7.17
CA ASN A 26 5.03 -10.85 7.21
C ASN A 26 4.68 -9.40 6.80
N GLY A 27 4.47 -9.17 5.50
CA GLY A 27 3.65 -8.03 5.03
C GLY A 27 4.09 -6.64 5.49
N MET A 28 5.35 -6.48 5.91
CA MET A 28 5.84 -5.25 6.49
C MET A 28 5.76 -4.10 5.48
N LEU A 29 5.27 -2.95 5.94
CA LEU A 29 5.59 -1.66 5.32
C LEU A 29 7.13 -1.56 5.32
N ASP A 30 7.75 -1.20 4.19
CA ASP A 30 9.21 -1.01 4.03
C ASP A 30 10.05 -2.24 3.60
N ALA A 31 9.41 -3.30 3.08
CA ALA A 31 10.11 -4.45 2.48
C ALA A 31 11.10 -4.05 1.37
N PHE A 32 10.82 -2.98 0.62
CA PHE A 32 11.72 -2.44 -0.40
C PHE A 32 12.99 -1.84 0.20
N GLU A 33 12.85 -0.95 1.18
CA GLU A 33 13.97 -0.27 1.81
C GLU A 33 14.90 -1.24 2.54
N GLN A 34 14.32 -2.26 3.19
CA GLN A 34 15.09 -3.36 3.76
C GLN A 34 15.92 -4.09 2.70
N LEU A 35 15.33 -4.36 1.52
CA LEU A 35 16.02 -5.06 0.43
C LEU A 35 17.16 -4.23 -0.18
N LEU A 36 17.03 -2.90 -0.23
CA LEU A 36 18.08 -2.00 -0.74
C LEU A 36 19.40 -2.13 0.04
N SER A 37 19.35 -2.54 1.31
CA SER A 37 20.55 -2.77 2.13
C SER A 37 21.29 -4.07 1.79
N HIS A 38 20.71 -4.95 0.98
CA HIS A 38 21.26 -6.26 0.64
C HIS A 38 21.90 -6.29 -0.75
N SER A 39 23.03 -7.01 -0.86
CA SER A 39 23.79 -7.19 -2.11
C SER A 39 23.05 -7.96 -3.22
N VAL A 40 21.87 -8.50 -2.93
CA VAL A 40 21.04 -9.28 -3.86
C VAL A 40 19.96 -8.40 -4.53
N PHE A 41 19.88 -7.12 -4.18
CA PHE A 41 18.92 -6.20 -4.78
C PHE A 41 19.18 -6.02 -6.29
N VAL A 42 18.15 -6.29 -7.09
CA VAL A 42 18.14 -6.00 -8.52
C VAL A 42 17.29 -4.77 -8.75
N ASP A 43 17.92 -3.69 -9.20
CA ASP A 43 17.23 -2.42 -9.46
C ASP A 43 16.25 -2.53 -10.62
N LYS A 44 14.96 -2.54 -10.28
CA LYS A 44 13.83 -2.51 -11.21
C LYS A 44 13.04 -1.20 -11.12
N SER A 45 13.64 -0.13 -10.64
CA SER A 45 12.96 1.15 -10.38
C SER A 45 12.31 1.77 -11.63
N LEU A 46 12.77 1.45 -12.85
CA LEU A 46 12.09 1.83 -14.09
C LEU A 46 10.68 1.24 -14.24
N PHE A 47 10.30 0.26 -13.42
CA PHE A 47 8.93 -0.23 -13.32
C PHE A 47 7.96 0.86 -12.84
N ILE A 48 8.43 1.79 -11.99
CA ILE A 48 7.65 2.94 -11.51
C ILE A 48 7.10 3.74 -12.70
N GLU A 49 7.98 4.09 -13.64
CA GLU A 49 7.60 4.83 -14.83
C GLU A 49 6.53 4.10 -15.64
N LYS A 50 6.67 2.78 -15.82
CA LYS A 50 5.68 1.97 -16.55
C LYS A 50 4.31 1.95 -15.88
N VAL A 51 4.26 1.88 -14.55
CA VAL A 51 3.00 1.87 -13.80
C VAL A 51 2.32 3.23 -13.88
N LEU A 52 3.07 4.32 -13.68
CA LEU A 52 2.52 5.67 -13.59
C LEU A 52 2.14 6.26 -14.96
N GLN A 53 2.77 5.79 -16.04
CA GLN A 53 2.40 6.17 -17.41
C GLN A 53 1.26 5.32 -17.98
N SER A 54 0.71 4.36 -17.22
CA SER A 54 -0.44 3.59 -17.67
C SER A 54 -1.64 4.51 -17.91
N PRO A 55 -2.36 4.39 -19.04
CA PRO A 55 -3.59 5.15 -19.27
C PRO A 55 -4.77 4.62 -18.44
N THR A 56 -4.61 3.50 -17.74
CA THR A 56 -5.68 2.84 -16.98
C THR A 56 -5.72 3.33 -15.53
N LYS A 57 -6.93 3.44 -14.97
CA LYS A 57 -7.14 3.76 -13.55
C LYS A 57 -6.77 2.64 -12.59
N ALA A 58 -6.68 1.41 -13.11
CA ALA A 58 -6.30 0.22 -12.36
C ALA A 58 -5.23 -0.55 -13.13
N VAL A 59 -4.19 -0.98 -12.42
CA VAL A 59 -3.09 -1.78 -12.96
C VAL A 59 -3.04 -3.09 -12.20
N LEU A 60 -3.18 -4.21 -12.92
CA LEU A 60 -3.10 -5.55 -12.36
C LEU A 60 -1.71 -6.15 -12.64
N ILE A 61 -1.03 -6.64 -11.60
CA ILE A 61 0.28 -7.29 -11.72
C ILE A 61 0.12 -8.80 -11.49
N THR A 62 0.13 -9.59 -12.56
CA THR A 62 0.05 -11.05 -12.53
C THR A 62 1.43 -11.70 -12.69
N CYS A 63 1.94 -12.31 -11.62
CA CYS A 63 3.15 -13.15 -11.67
C CYS A 63 3.02 -14.33 -10.70
N GLN A 64 3.86 -15.35 -10.89
CA GLN A 64 3.99 -16.48 -9.97
C GLN A 64 4.43 -16.04 -8.55
N ARG A 65 4.16 -16.90 -7.56
CA ARG A 65 4.60 -16.68 -6.17
C ARG A 65 6.12 -16.56 -6.09
N GLY A 66 6.62 -15.65 -5.26
CA GLY A 66 8.06 -15.41 -5.07
C GLY A 66 8.72 -14.49 -6.10
N PHE A 67 7.96 -13.89 -7.02
CA PHE A 67 8.50 -12.93 -8.01
C PHE A 67 8.78 -11.52 -7.45
N ALA A 68 8.71 -11.33 -6.13
CA ALA A 68 8.87 -10.04 -5.44
C ALA A 68 7.85 -8.96 -5.85
N LYS A 69 6.61 -9.36 -6.18
CA LYS A 69 5.50 -8.44 -6.47
C LYS A 69 5.26 -7.44 -5.34
N SER A 70 5.22 -7.93 -4.10
CA SER A 70 5.04 -7.11 -2.90
C SER A 70 6.12 -6.05 -2.76
N THR A 71 7.39 -6.40 -3.03
CA THR A 71 8.51 -5.46 -3.01
C THR A 71 8.41 -4.43 -4.14
N LEU A 72 7.98 -4.83 -5.34
CA LEU A 72 7.75 -3.90 -6.44
C LEU A 72 6.60 -2.92 -6.14
N LEU A 73 5.50 -3.41 -5.57
CA LEU A 73 4.39 -2.57 -5.13
C LEU A 73 4.83 -1.59 -4.04
N ASP A 74 5.60 -2.05 -3.05
CA ASP A 74 6.16 -1.20 -2.00
C ASP A 74 7.10 -0.14 -2.56
N MET A 75 7.98 -0.50 -3.52
CA MET A 75 8.84 0.46 -4.22
C MET A 75 8.04 1.56 -4.92
N VAL A 76 6.97 1.21 -5.66
CA VAL A 76 6.12 2.21 -6.32
C VAL A 76 5.40 3.07 -5.29
N ALA A 77 4.87 2.45 -4.23
CA ALA A 77 4.20 3.16 -3.13
C ALA A 77 5.14 4.16 -2.44
N SER A 78 6.38 3.76 -2.10
CA SER A 78 7.36 4.62 -1.46
C SER A 78 7.82 5.76 -2.37
N PHE A 79 7.86 5.57 -3.70
CA PHE A 79 8.21 6.63 -4.64
C PHE A 79 7.17 7.75 -4.69
N VAL A 80 5.88 7.40 -4.75
CA VAL A 80 4.79 8.37 -4.93
C VAL A 80 4.25 8.95 -3.64
N ARG A 81 4.53 8.33 -2.48
CA ARG A 81 3.95 8.69 -1.18
C ARG A 81 4.20 10.15 -0.82
N LEU A 82 3.12 10.91 -0.76
CA LEU A 82 3.10 12.32 -0.38
C LEU A 82 3.25 12.53 1.12
N GLN A 83 2.65 11.66 1.93
CA GLN A 83 2.60 11.87 3.38
C GLN A 83 3.76 11.21 4.13
N ASP A 84 4.17 11.81 5.24
CA ASP A 84 4.97 11.13 6.24
C ASP A 84 4.10 10.24 7.16
N ASP A 85 4.73 9.56 8.12
CA ASP A 85 4.04 8.67 9.06
C ASP A 85 3.04 9.40 9.98
N GLN A 86 3.13 10.73 10.07
CA GLN A 86 2.22 11.58 10.83
C GLN A 86 1.11 12.18 9.95
N GLY A 87 1.03 11.75 8.69
CA GLY A 87 0.05 12.25 7.73
C GLY A 87 0.33 13.66 7.23
N VAL A 88 1.49 14.23 7.53
CA VAL A 88 1.85 15.56 7.05
C VAL A 88 2.24 15.46 5.58
N PRO A 89 1.61 16.23 4.67
CA PRO A 89 1.98 16.21 3.26
C PRO A 89 3.35 16.85 3.09
N VAL A 90 4.24 16.17 2.37
CA VAL A 90 5.50 16.75 1.91
C VAL A 90 5.20 17.87 0.93
N THR A 91 5.70 19.07 1.23
CA THR A 91 5.52 20.27 0.39
C THR A 91 6.59 20.40 -0.69
N ASP A 92 7.82 20.00 -0.36
CA ASP A 92 8.96 19.98 -1.27
C ASP A 92 9.45 18.53 -1.47
N PRO A 93 9.25 17.93 -2.65
CA PRO A 93 9.68 16.57 -2.93
C PRO A 93 11.16 16.33 -2.64
N THR A 94 12.03 17.33 -2.76
CA THR A 94 13.48 17.18 -2.52
C THR A 94 13.82 16.91 -1.04
N GLN A 95 12.91 17.22 -0.14
CA GLN A 95 13.04 16.97 1.30
C GLN A 95 12.42 15.62 1.72
N SER A 96 11.79 14.90 0.79
CA SER A 96 11.17 13.61 1.06
C SER A 96 12.20 12.48 1.23
N ASN A 97 11.84 11.46 1.99
CA ASN A 97 12.59 10.20 2.01
C ASN A 97 12.69 9.58 0.61
N ALA A 98 11.64 9.70 -0.20
CA ALA A 98 11.64 9.22 -1.58
C ALA A 98 12.75 9.87 -2.41
N TYR A 99 13.00 11.16 -2.27
CA TYR A 99 14.11 11.82 -2.98
C TYR A 99 15.47 11.27 -2.53
N ASN A 100 15.67 11.12 -1.23
CA ASN A 100 16.90 10.54 -0.69
C ASN A 100 17.16 9.14 -1.28
N VAL A 101 16.15 8.27 -1.25
CA VAL A 101 16.29 6.87 -1.70
C VAL A 101 16.43 6.78 -3.22
N PHE A 102 15.53 7.42 -3.97
CA PHE A 102 15.42 7.21 -5.43
C PHE A 102 16.34 8.11 -6.25
N VAL A 103 16.64 9.32 -5.80
CA VAL A 103 17.43 10.30 -6.55
C VAL A 103 18.87 10.37 -6.03
N LEU A 104 19.06 10.48 -4.72
CA LEU A 104 20.40 10.55 -4.14
C LEU A 104 21.04 9.17 -3.93
N GLY A 105 20.24 8.10 -3.89
CA GLY A 105 20.73 6.76 -3.56
C GLY A 105 21.17 6.66 -2.10
N MET A 106 20.47 7.35 -1.19
CA MET A 106 20.76 7.37 0.24
C MET A 106 19.65 6.64 1.01
N LEU A 107 20.04 5.60 1.74
CA LEU A 107 19.15 4.86 2.64
C LEU A 107 19.56 5.17 4.09
N SER A 108 18.73 5.93 4.82
CA SER A 108 19.08 6.43 6.14
C SER A 108 20.44 7.17 6.13
N LYS A 109 21.47 6.63 6.79
CA LYS A 109 22.84 7.20 6.83
C LYS A 109 23.82 6.52 5.87
N ASN A 110 23.37 5.52 5.11
CA ASN A 110 24.20 4.73 4.21
C ASN A 110 23.97 5.16 2.76
N LEU A 111 25.05 5.26 2.00
CA LEU A 111 25.00 5.51 0.57
C LEU A 111 24.94 4.17 -0.17
N LEU A 112 24.03 4.06 -1.13
CA LEU A 112 24.01 2.97 -2.10
C LEU A 112 25.19 3.13 -3.06
N ASP A 113 25.64 2.04 -3.68
CA ASP A 113 26.76 2.09 -4.65
C ASP A 113 26.49 3.05 -5.83
N LYS A 114 25.21 3.24 -6.16
CA LYS A 114 24.72 4.18 -7.19
C LYS A 114 23.27 4.57 -6.92
N PRO A 115 22.82 5.74 -7.41
CA PRO A 115 21.39 6.06 -7.47
C PRO A 115 20.59 5.02 -8.25
N LEU A 116 19.30 4.89 -7.91
CA LEU A 116 18.39 3.99 -8.60
C LEU A 116 18.16 4.43 -10.05
N MET A 117 17.90 3.50 -10.97
CA MET A 117 17.77 3.78 -12.40
C MET A 117 16.69 4.84 -12.71
N ILE A 118 15.62 4.89 -11.91
CA ILE A 118 14.56 5.91 -12.05
C ILE A 118 15.06 7.34 -11.85
N SER A 119 16.20 7.56 -11.18
CA SER A 119 16.86 8.88 -11.01
C SER A 119 17.15 9.57 -12.35
N LYS A 120 17.27 8.79 -13.45
CA LYS A 120 17.51 9.29 -14.80
C LYS A 120 16.22 9.74 -15.51
N SER A 121 15.05 9.41 -14.97
CA SER A 121 13.75 9.75 -15.56
C SER A 121 13.25 11.09 -14.99
N GLU A 122 13.83 12.20 -15.47
CA GLU A 122 13.53 13.54 -14.96
C GLU A 122 12.03 13.87 -14.98
N LYS A 123 11.33 13.47 -16.06
CA LYS A 123 9.88 13.67 -16.20
C LYS A 123 9.10 12.95 -15.10
N THR A 124 9.46 11.71 -14.80
CA THR A 124 8.77 10.90 -13.78
C THR A 124 9.03 11.45 -12.39
N ILE A 125 10.27 11.85 -12.09
CA ILE A 125 10.64 12.48 -10.82
C ILE A 125 9.86 13.77 -10.61
N ARG A 126 9.88 14.68 -11.59
CA ARG A 126 9.21 15.98 -11.51
C ARG A 126 7.70 15.85 -11.29
N ASN A 127 7.07 14.89 -11.93
CA ASN A 127 5.61 14.80 -11.95
C ASN A 127 5.05 13.92 -10.82
N HIS A 128 5.81 12.94 -10.34
CA HIS A 128 5.24 11.88 -9.50
C HIS A 128 5.98 11.61 -8.19
N LEU A 129 7.21 12.08 -7.99
CA LEU A 129 7.91 11.86 -6.73
C LEU A 129 7.17 12.55 -5.57
N ALA A 130 6.87 11.80 -4.50
CA ALA A 130 6.22 12.29 -3.28
C ALA A 130 4.97 13.16 -3.55
N SER A 131 4.12 12.74 -4.49
CA SER A 131 3.06 13.58 -5.07
C SER A 131 1.64 13.13 -4.72
N HIS A 132 1.45 11.86 -4.38
CA HIS A 132 0.14 11.26 -4.15
C HIS A 132 -0.01 10.72 -2.72
N PRO A 133 -1.15 10.96 -2.06
CA PRO A 133 -1.55 10.15 -0.92
C PRO A 133 -1.51 8.67 -1.29
N VAL A 134 -1.04 7.83 -0.37
CA VAL A 134 -0.95 6.38 -0.58
C VAL A 134 -1.72 5.64 0.50
N LEU A 135 -2.53 4.65 0.08
CA LEU A 135 -3.12 3.63 0.96
C LEU A 135 -2.61 2.27 0.52
N ARG A 136 -1.92 1.55 1.42
CA ARG A 136 -1.50 0.16 1.20
C ARG A 136 -2.43 -0.79 1.91
N ILE A 137 -2.91 -1.81 1.20
CA ILE A 137 -3.80 -2.85 1.71
C ILE A 137 -3.13 -4.19 1.41
N SER A 138 -2.88 -4.98 2.45
CA SER A 138 -2.25 -6.29 2.32
C SER A 138 -3.11 -7.37 2.96
N PHE A 139 -3.37 -8.44 2.21
CA PHE A 139 -4.03 -9.66 2.70
C PHE A 139 -3.01 -10.72 3.12
N ALA A 140 -1.73 -10.35 3.25
CA ALA A 140 -0.68 -11.26 3.66
C ALA A 140 -1.06 -11.95 4.99
N GLY A 141 -0.97 -13.28 5.00
CA GLY A 141 -1.30 -14.09 6.16
C GLY A 141 -2.79 -14.40 6.34
N PHE A 142 -3.69 -13.83 5.54
CA PHE A 142 -5.07 -14.29 5.50
C PHE A 142 -5.10 -15.75 5.03
N ARG A 143 -5.60 -16.63 5.91
CA ARG A 143 -5.83 -18.04 5.62
C ARG A 143 -7.17 -18.46 6.20
N SER A 144 -8.24 -17.88 5.70
CA SER A 144 -9.58 -18.23 6.14
C SER A 144 -10.14 -19.40 5.34
N THR A 145 -10.86 -20.29 6.02
CA THR A 145 -11.62 -21.41 5.43
C THR A 145 -13.13 -21.28 5.66
N THR A 146 -13.56 -20.36 6.53
CA THR A 146 -14.97 -20.12 6.89
C THR A 146 -15.32 -18.65 6.70
N PHE A 147 -16.61 -18.38 6.51
CA PHE A 147 -17.12 -17.01 6.37
C PHE A 147 -16.78 -16.12 7.58
N GLN A 148 -16.98 -16.62 8.80
CA GLN A 148 -16.69 -15.87 10.02
C GLN A 148 -15.21 -15.48 10.15
N ASN A 149 -14.29 -16.36 9.74
CA ASN A 149 -12.86 -16.05 9.76
C ASN A 149 -12.50 -14.98 8.73
N VAL A 150 -13.18 -14.95 7.57
CA VAL A 150 -13.01 -13.87 6.58
C VAL A 150 -13.44 -12.53 7.17
N VAL A 151 -14.62 -12.46 7.79
CA VAL A 151 -15.11 -11.25 8.47
C VAL A 151 -14.15 -10.83 9.59
N GLY A 152 -13.66 -11.79 10.37
CA GLY A 152 -12.64 -11.60 11.41
C GLY A 152 -11.38 -10.94 10.88
N HIS A 153 -10.78 -11.49 9.82
CA HIS A 153 -9.57 -10.94 9.23
C HIS A 153 -9.79 -9.57 8.57
N VAL A 154 -10.92 -9.35 7.87
CA VAL A 154 -11.24 -8.03 7.30
C VAL A 154 -11.37 -6.97 8.40
N ARG A 155 -12.00 -7.30 9.54
CA ARG A 155 -12.06 -6.41 10.70
C ARG A 155 -10.67 -6.07 11.24
N GLN A 156 -9.78 -7.05 11.35
CA GLN A 156 -8.40 -6.82 11.78
C GLN A 156 -7.64 -5.95 10.78
N LEU A 157 -7.76 -6.22 9.48
CA LEU A 157 -7.18 -5.39 8.42
C LEU A 157 -7.64 -3.94 8.53
N LEU A 158 -8.95 -3.70 8.67
CA LEU A 158 -9.50 -2.36 8.84
C LEU A 158 -8.95 -1.71 10.11
N CYS A 159 -8.93 -2.40 11.25
CA CYS A 159 -8.32 -1.89 12.47
C CYS A 159 -6.87 -1.44 12.24
N THR A 160 -6.02 -2.27 11.61
CA THR A 160 -4.63 -1.92 11.28
C THR A 160 -4.53 -0.71 10.33
N LEU A 161 -5.41 -0.62 9.33
CA LEU A 161 -5.43 0.52 8.42
C LEU A 161 -5.83 1.81 9.15
N PHE A 162 -6.85 1.78 10.00
CA PHE A 162 -7.27 2.95 10.78
C PHE A 162 -6.20 3.36 11.81
N MET A 163 -5.52 2.40 12.44
CA MET A 163 -4.41 2.68 13.35
C MET A 163 -3.24 3.37 12.62
N SER A 164 -2.83 2.85 11.46
CA SER A 164 -1.75 3.45 10.66
C SER A 164 -2.11 4.83 10.10
N HIS A 165 -3.40 5.18 10.05
CA HIS A 165 -3.90 6.47 9.60
C HIS A 165 -4.49 7.30 10.75
N GLY A 166 -4.02 7.10 11.98
CA GLY A 166 -4.52 7.78 13.18
C GLY A 166 -4.46 9.31 13.11
N TYR A 167 -3.55 9.87 12.30
CA TYR A 167 -3.45 11.31 12.04
C TYR A 167 -4.76 11.94 11.52
N ILE A 168 -5.63 11.15 10.89
CA ILE A 168 -6.95 11.59 10.42
C ILE A 168 -7.80 12.06 11.60
N SER A 169 -7.76 11.36 12.74
CA SER A 169 -8.52 11.75 13.94
C SER A 169 -8.07 13.11 14.46
N VAL A 170 -6.77 13.40 14.44
CA VAL A 170 -6.19 14.70 14.81
C VAL A 170 -6.66 15.79 13.84
N SER A 171 -6.66 15.50 12.54
CA SER A 171 -7.15 16.42 11.52
C SER A 171 -8.64 16.73 11.67
N LEU A 172 -9.46 15.74 12.00
CA LEU A 172 -10.89 15.90 12.25
C LEU A 172 -11.14 16.74 13.50
N SER A 173 -10.43 16.48 14.59
CA SER A 173 -10.53 17.26 15.83
C SER A 173 -10.18 18.74 15.60
N ARG A 174 -9.12 19.04 14.83
CA ARG A 174 -8.80 20.43 14.46
C ARG A 174 -9.86 21.08 13.58
N ARG A 175 -10.50 20.32 12.68
CA ARG A 175 -11.64 20.81 11.89
C ARG A 175 -12.84 21.16 12.77
N LEU A 176 -13.07 20.41 13.85
CA LEU A 176 -14.15 20.69 14.80
C LEU A 176 -14.05 22.09 15.42
N GLU A 177 -12.82 22.55 15.69
CA GLU A 177 -12.56 23.88 16.25
C GLU A 177 -12.74 25.00 15.22
N THR A 178 -12.42 24.72 13.96
CA THR A 178 -12.41 25.72 12.88
C THR A 178 -13.71 25.82 12.10
N HIS A 179 -14.56 24.79 12.13
CA HIS A 179 -15.82 24.67 11.38
C HIS A 179 -16.96 24.21 12.29
N PRO A 180 -17.40 25.05 13.25
CA PRO A 180 -18.44 24.70 14.22
C PRO A 180 -19.79 24.33 13.59
N GLU A 181 -20.07 24.80 12.38
CA GLU A 181 -21.25 24.47 11.57
C GLU A 181 -21.29 23.00 11.13
N GLU A 182 -20.13 22.35 10.97
CA GLU A 182 -20.02 20.94 10.59
C GLU A 182 -19.93 20.00 11.82
N ARG A 183 -20.11 20.53 13.02
CA ARG A 183 -19.83 19.82 14.29
C ARG A 183 -20.45 18.43 14.37
N THR A 184 -21.74 18.30 14.06
CA THR A 184 -22.45 17.01 14.12
C THR A 184 -21.84 15.99 13.16
N LEU A 185 -21.53 16.41 11.92
CA LEU A 185 -20.94 15.55 10.90
C LEU A 185 -19.53 15.07 11.32
N ILE A 186 -18.70 15.99 11.81
CA ILE A 186 -17.33 15.69 12.25
C ILE A 186 -17.36 14.74 13.46
N GLN A 187 -18.27 14.95 14.40
CA GLN A 187 -18.44 14.06 15.56
C GLN A 187 -18.83 12.65 15.14
N SER A 188 -19.79 12.50 14.21
CA SER A 188 -20.16 11.18 13.68
C SER A 188 -18.99 10.49 12.96
N LYS A 189 -18.18 11.24 12.22
CA LYS A 189 -16.95 10.71 11.59
C LYS A 189 -15.94 10.22 12.63
N LEU A 190 -15.70 11.00 13.69
CA LEU A 190 -14.80 10.62 14.78
C LEU A 190 -15.29 9.38 15.53
N GLU A 191 -16.58 9.29 15.81
CA GLU A 191 -17.18 8.12 16.46
C GLU A 191 -17.02 6.86 15.60
N MET A 192 -17.36 6.94 14.30
CA MET A 192 -17.16 5.82 13.37
C MET A 192 -15.69 5.42 13.26
N PHE A 193 -14.78 6.39 13.20
CA PHE A 193 -13.33 6.13 13.20
C PHE A 193 -12.89 5.38 14.47
N GLY A 194 -13.37 5.81 15.64
CA GLY A 194 -13.11 5.15 16.92
C GLY A 194 -13.65 3.71 17.01
N ARG A 195 -14.77 3.42 16.35
CA ARG A 195 -15.31 2.04 16.25
C ARG A 195 -14.39 1.12 15.45
N PHE A 196 -13.81 1.59 14.34
CA PHE A 196 -12.80 0.82 13.59
C PHE A 196 -11.52 0.59 14.40
N LEU A 197 -11.03 1.61 15.12
CA LEU A 197 -9.83 1.49 15.98
C LEU A 197 -10.01 0.49 17.12
N SER A 198 -11.19 0.45 17.73
CA SER A 198 -11.50 -0.48 18.83
C SER A 198 -11.88 -1.88 18.35
N SER A 199 -11.91 -2.12 17.03
CA SER A 199 -12.42 -3.37 16.44
C SER A 199 -13.86 -3.70 16.88
N ASN A 200 -14.64 -2.68 17.24
CA ASN A 200 -15.99 -2.82 17.79
C ASN A 200 -17.07 -2.64 16.71
N ILE A 201 -16.90 -3.33 15.58
CA ILE A 201 -17.86 -3.35 14.48
C ILE A 201 -18.36 -4.78 14.29
N GLN A 202 -19.63 -4.98 14.62
CA GLN A 202 -20.30 -6.26 14.48
C GLN A 202 -21.07 -6.39 13.16
N ASP A 203 -21.60 -5.28 12.64
CA ASP A 203 -22.33 -5.27 11.37
C ASP A 203 -21.36 -5.48 10.20
N GLU A 204 -21.62 -6.53 9.41
CA GLU A 204 -20.88 -6.87 8.21
C GLU A 204 -20.98 -5.75 7.17
N THR A 205 -22.13 -5.08 7.09
CA THR A 205 -22.35 -3.96 6.17
C THR A 205 -21.43 -2.78 6.51
N GLU A 206 -21.27 -2.45 7.79
CA GLU A 206 -20.32 -1.41 8.21
C GLU A 206 -18.86 -1.78 7.84
N LEU A 207 -18.48 -3.06 7.95
CA LEU A 207 -17.16 -3.52 7.53
C LEU A 207 -16.96 -3.41 6.01
N GLU A 208 -17.97 -3.75 5.21
CA GLU A 208 -17.94 -3.58 3.75
C GLU A 208 -17.67 -2.12 3.35
N HIS A 209 -18.15 -1.16 4.13
CA HIS A 209 -17.95 0.27 3.88
C HIS A 209 -16.65 0.84 4.49
N GLY A 210 -15.91 0.07 5.30
CA GLY A 210 -14.77 0.58 6.07
C GLY A 210 -13.64 1.14 5.22
N LEU A 211 -13.26 0.45 4.13
CA LEU A 211 -12.21 0.94 3.22
C LEU A 211 -12.64 2.23 2.53
N ARG A 212 -13.88 2.27 2.05
CA ARG A 212 -14.44 3.47 1.43
C ARG A 212 -14.42 4.65 2.40
N PHE A 213 -14.90 4.45 3.63
CA PHE A 213 -14.91 5.49 4.65
C PHE A 213 -13.49 6.03 4.93
N LEU A 214 -12.50 5.14 5.11
CA LEU A 214 -11.11 5.56 5.31
C LEU A 214 -10.59 6.39 4.13
N THR A 215 -10.87 5.95 2.91
CA THR A 215 -10.40 6.63 1.69
C THR A 215 -11.06 8.01 1.53
N GLU A 216 -12.33 8.17 1.88
CA GLU A 216 -13.03 9.46 1.89
C GLU A 216 -12.39 10.42 2.90
N LEU A 217 -12.05 9.93 4.10
CA LEU A 217 -11.36 10.74 5.11
C LEU A 217 -9.95 11.16 4.65
N MET A 218 -9.19 10.26 4.03
CA MET A 218 -7.88 10.59 3.45
C MET A 218 -8.02 11.63 2.33
N PHE A 219 -9.02 11.50 1.47
CA PHE A 219 -9.27 12.47 0.40
C PHE A 219 -9.50 13.87 0.94
N GLU A 220 -10.34 13.99 1.97
CA GLU A 220 -10.60 15.27 2.63
C GLU A 220 -9.32 15.81 3.30
N HIS A 221 -8.60 14.97 4.04
CA HIS A 221 -7.39 15.35 4.75
C HIS A 221 -6.30 15.89 3.81
N PHE A 222 -6.09 15.25 2.66
CA PHE A 222 -5.08 15.64 1.68
C PHE A 222 -5.57 16.69 0.67
N GLY A 223 -6.63 17.44 0.98
CA GLY A 223 -7.09 18.54 0.14
C GLY A 223 -7.59 18.07 -1.23
N LYS A 224 -8.27 16.93 -1.28
CA LYS A 224 -8.85 16.33 -2.48
C LYS A 224 -7.81 15.92 -3.55
N LYS A 225 -6.58 15.63 -3.14
CA LYS A 225 -5.56 15.02 -4.02
C LYS A 225 -5.93 13.57 -4.36
N GLN A 226 -5.55 13.13 -5.56
CA GLN A 226 -5.77 11.75 -6.02
C GLN A 226 -5.00 10.74 -5.15
N LEU A 227 -5.73 9.87 -4.46
CA LEU A 227 -5.20 8.74 -3.68
C LEU A 227 -4.81 7.58 -4.59
N LEU A 228 -3.64 7.00 -4.36
CA LEU A 228 -3.23 5.73 -4.96
C LEU A 228 -3.38 4.59 -3.96
N VAL A 229 -4.14 3.56 -4.35
CA VAL A 229 -4.41 2.39 -3.50
C VAL A 229 -3.64 1.18 -4.04
N PHE A 230 -2.79 0.61 -3.20
CA PHE A 230 -1.99 -0.57 -3.53
C PHE A 230 -2.54 -1.77 -2.77
N VAL A 231 -2.99 -2.78 -3.51
CA VAL A 231 -3.60 -4.00 -2.96
C VAL A 231 -2.69 -5.18 -3.24
N ASP A 232 -2.35 -5.94 -2.20
CA ASP A 232 -1.50 -7.12 -2.30
C ASP A 232 -2.15 -8.36 -1.66
N ASP A 233 -1.78 -9.55 -2.13
CA ASP A 233 -2.25 -10.88 -1.68
C ASP A 233 -3.78 -11.11 -1.70
N TYR A 234 -4.55 -10.24 -2.37
CA TYR A 234 -6.02 -10.40 -2.46
C TYR A 234 -6.43 -11.70 -3.18
N ASP A 235 -5.77 -12.01 -4.30
CA ASP A 235 -6.02 -13.23 -5.07
C ASP A 235 -5.64 -14.49 -4.27
N ALA A 236 -4.57 -14.42 -3.48
CA ALA A 236 -4.11 -15.53 -2.66
C ALA A 236 -5.18 -15.98 -1.64
N GLN A 237 -5.89 -15.04 -1.02
CA GLN A 237 -6.97 -15.36 -0.08
C GLN A 237 -8.20 -15.96 -0.78
N LEU A 238 -8.58 -15.46 -1.96
CA LEU A 238 -9.68 -16.03 -2.74
C LEU A 238 -9.36 -17.46 -3.19
N ASN A 239 -8.14 -17.70 -3.69
CA ASN A 239 -7.69 -19.04 -4.08
C ASN A 239 -7.68 -20.00 -2.88
N HIS A 240 -7.22 -19.54 -1.71
CA HIS A 240 -7.23 -20.37 -0.50
C HIS A 240 -8.65 -20.78 -0.09
N LEU A 241 -9.62 -19.85 -0.15
CA LEU A 241 -11.02 -20.17 0.11
C LEU A 241 -11.58 -21.18 -0.88
N ALA A 242 -11.33 -21.00 -2.18
CA ALA A 242 -11.79 -21.90 -3.21
C ALA A 242 -11.24 -23.33 -3.03
N GLU A 243 -9.99 -23.47 -2.58
CA GLU A 243 -9.34 -24.76 -2.37
C GLU A 243 -9.75 -25.46 -1.06
N HIS A 244 -10.00 -24.71 0.03
CA HIS A 244 -10.09 -25.27 1.38
C HIS A 244 -11.43 -25.04 2.08
N CYS A 245 -12.36 -24.27 1.51
CA CYS A 245 -13.67 -24.06 2.12
C CYS A 245 -14.54 -25.32 1.94
N PRO A 246 -14.99 -25.97 3.04
CA PRO A 246 -15.68 -27.25 2.94
C PRO A 246 -17.12 -27.13 2.44
N LYS A 247 -17.74 -25.95 2.54
CA LYS A 247 -19.15 -25.73 2.21
C LYS A 247 -19.29 -24.65 1.14
N GLN A 248 -19.96 -24.98 0.04
CA GLN A 248 -20.18 -24.06 -1.07
C GLN A 248 -20.94 -22.79 -0.64
N GLU A 249 -21.90 -22.90 0.28
CA GLU A 249 -22.65 -21.76 0.78
C GLU A 249 -21.75 -20.77 1.53
N GLU A 250 -20.84 -21.25 2.38
CA GLU A 250 -19.87 -20.41 3.08
C GLU A 250 -18.89 -19.76 2.11
N LEU A 251 -18.43 -20.51 1.10
CA LEU A 251 -17.58 -19.98 0.03
C LEU A 251 -18.26 -18.82 -0.71
N ASN A 252 -19.53 -19.00 -1.09
CA ASN A 252 -20.30 -17.97 -1.79
C ASN A 252 -20.47 -16.73 -0.91
N ARG A 253 -20.80 -16.88 0.38
CA ARG A 253 -20.94 -15.76 1.32
C ARG A 253 -19.62 -15.01 1.50
N ALA A 254 -18.51 -15.74 1.71
CA ALA A 254 -17.18 -15.17 1.86
C ALA A 254 -16.72 -14.40 0.62
N THR A 255 -16.94 -14.97 -0.56
CA THR A 255 -16.57 -14.33 -1.83
C THR A 255 -17.39 -13.08 -2.07
N SER A 256 -18.71 -13.13 -1.83
CA SER A 256 -19.59 -11.97 -1.96
C SER A 256 -19.21 -10.84 -0.99
N PHE A 257 -18.92 -11.16 0.27
CA PHE A 257 -18.49 -10.17 1.26
C PHE A 257 -17.16 -9.50 0.87
N LEU A 258 -16.14 -10.30 0.48
CA LEU A 258 -14.87 -9.75 -0.01
C LEU A 258 -15.07 -8.91 -1.28
N PHE A 259 -15.94 -9.34 -2.18
CA PHE A 259 -16.28 -8.56 -3.38
C PHE A 259 -16.92 -7.23 -2.99
N ASN A 260 -17.89 -7.21 -2.08
CA ASN A 260 -18.56 -5.99 -1.63
C ASN A 260 -17.58 -5.00 -0.98
N VAL A 261 -16.67 -5.47 -0.13
CA VAL A 261 -15.60 -4.63 0.48
C VAL A 261 -14.83 -3.85 -0.60
N PHE A 262 -14.47 -4.51 -1.70
CA PHE A 262 -13.75 -3.88 -2.80
C PHE A 262 -14.64 -3.11 -3.77
N ASP A 263 -15.88 -3.53 -3.97
CA ASP A 263 -16.84 -2.82 -4.81
C ASP A 263 -17.15 -1.44 -4.22
N GLN A 264 -17.31 -1.35 -2.89
CA GLN A 264 -17.45 -0.08 -2.18
C GLN A 264 -16.23 0.83 -2.36
N LEU A 265 -15.01 0.25 -2.34
CA LEU A 265 -13.77 0.98 -2.59
C LEU A 265 -13.68 1.50 -4.03
N MET A 266 -14.08 0.70 -5.03
CA MET A 266 -13.84 1.00 -6.45
C MET A 266 -14.95 1.85 -7.09
N ARG A 267 -16.24 1.57 -6.82
CA ARG A 267 -17.37 2.18 -7.56
C ARG A 267 -17.82 3.54 -7.01
N ARG A 268 -17.57 3.82 -5.74
CA ARG A 268 -18.23 4.93 -5.03
C ARG A 268 -17.28 5.95 -4.41
N THR A 269 -15.98 5.80 -4.64
CA THR A 269 -14.99 6.75 -4.15
C THR A 269 -14.83 7.87 -5.19
N PRO A 270 -15.20 9.13 -4.89
CA PRO A 270 -15.10 10.26 -5.83
C PRO A 270 -13.67 10.51 -6.35
N MET A 271 -12.67 9.83 -5.76
CA MET A 271 -11.27 9.83 -6.17
C MET A 271 -10.96 9.10 -7.48
N PHE A 272 -11.85 8.23 -7.97
CA PHE A 272 -11.67 7.52 -9.24
C PHE A 272 -12.38 8.22 -10.43
N GLY A 273 -12.96 9.42 -10.23
CA GLY A 273 -13.60 10.24 -11.27
C GLY A 273 -12.58 10.96 -12.16
N SER A 274 -12.43 10.52 -13.41
CA SER A 274 -12.74 11.30 -14.63
C SER A 274 -11.73 12.42 -14.95
N PHE A 275 -10.53 12.01 -15.31
CA PHE A 275 -9.67 12.78 -16.20
C PHE A 275 -9.55 11.99 -17.50
N TRP A 276 -10.35 12.42 -18.49
CA TRP A 276 -10.00 12.34 -19.90
C TRP A 276 -9.52 13.73 -20.29
#